data_AF-A0A834INA6-F1
#
_entry.id   AF-A0A834INA6-F1
#
_cell.length_a   1.000
_cell.length_b   1.000
_cell.length_c   1.000
_cell.angle_alpha   90.00
_cell.angle_beta   90.00
_cell.angle_gamma   90.00
#
_symmetry.space_group_name_H-M   'P 1'
#
loop_
_entity.id
_entity.type
_entity.pdbx_description
1 polymer ?
#
loop_
_entity_poly.entity_id
_entity_poly.type
_entity_poly.pdbx_seq_one_letter_code
_entity_poly.pdbx_strand_id
1 'polypeptide(L)'
;MDLLENKIIRTRVIITKKQEDFRGFYDNDIQSCLKQLEQLYPNANFSCKNEYCYFDELKIILKGTEFDVKVWTELLKIKRGETVSYNDIAIAIGNPKSVRAVGNAVGRNNISYIVPCHRVISKSGCLGGFSSGIHRKLKMLNYEEARIK
;
A
#
# COMPACT_ATOMS: atom_id res chain seq x y z
N MET A 1 11.17 -2.04 21.38
CA MET A 1 10.37 -0.81 21.57
C MET A 1 9.80 -0.48 20.20
N ASP A 2 8.49 -0.69 20.00
CA ASP A 2 7.84 -0.41 18.71
C ASP A 2 7.62 1.11 18.60
N LEU A 3 8.05 1.70 17.48
CA LEU A 3 7.77 3.12 17.23
C LEU A 3 6.37 3.27 16.66
N LEU A 4 5.67 4.33 17.09
CA LEU A 4 4.38 4.74 16.57
C LEU A 4 4.57 6.06 15.84
N GLU A 5 4.41 6.05 14.52
CA GLU A 5 4.38 7.27 13.70
C GLU A 5 2.94 7.51 13.24
N ASN A 6 2.40 8.68 13.57
CA ASN A 6 1.08 9.12 13.14
C ASN A 6 1.21 9.84 11.80
N LYS A 7 0.66 9.26 10.74
CA LYS A 7 0.59 9.94 9.44
C LYS A 7 -0.84 10.09 8.96
N ILE A 8 -1.12 11.30 8.46
CA ILE A 8 -2.36 11.61 7.75
C ILE A 8 -2.12 11.31 6.28
N ILE A 9 -2.87 10.36 5.73
CA ILE A 9 -2.83 10.02 4.31
C ILE A 9 -4.19 10.29 3.71
N ARG A 10 -4.21 11.10 2.65
CA ARG A 10 -5.38 11.22 1.77
C ARG A 10 -5.20 10.21 0.65
N THR A 11 -5.97 9.13 0.68
CA THR A 11 -5.87 8.09 -0.33
C THR A 11 -7.22 7.83 -0.99
N ARG A 12 -7.20 7.76 -2.32
CA ARG A 12 -8.35 7.31 -3.10
C ARG A 12 -8.34 5.79 -3.10
N VAL A 13 -9.21 5.20 -2.29
CA VAL A 13 -9.65 3.85 -2.57
C VAL A 13 -10.74 3.94 -3.62
N ILE A 14 -10.75 3.00 -4.55
CA ILE A 14 -11.74 2.93 -5.61
C ILE A 14 -12.42 1.59 -5.45
N ILE A 15 -13.68 1.62 -5.01
CA ILE A 15 -14.55 0.45 -4.90
C ILE A 15 -15.34 0.40 -6.20
N THR A 16 -15.03 -0.51 -7.12
CA THR A 16 -15.79 -0.65 -8.38
C THR A 16 -16.72 -1.85 -8.34
N LYS A 17 -17.77 -1.83 -9.17
CA LYS A 17 -18.63 -3.01 -9.42
C LYS A 17 -17.89 -4.21 -10.03
N LYS A 18 -16.64 -4.05 -10.49
CA LYS A 18 -15.82 -5.10 -11.12
C LYS A 18 -14.66 -5.47 -10.21
N GLN A 19 -14.87 -6.42 -9.30
CA GLN A 19 -13.87 -7.39 -8.78
C GLN A 19 -12.41 -6.91 -8.55
N GLU A 20 -12.14 -5.67 -8.14
CA GLU A 20 -10.77 -5.18 -8.00
C GLU A 20 -10.60 -4.24 -6.80
N ASP A 21 -11.07 -4.62 -5.61
CA ASP A 21 -10.52 -4.01 -4.40
C ASP A 21 -9.14 -4.63 -4.11
N PHE A 22 -8.12 -3.80 -4.18
CA PHE A 22 -6.73 -4.12 -3.91
C PHE A 22 -6.45 -4.54 -2.45
N ARG A 23 -7.44 -4.59 -1.57
CA ARG A 23 -7.28 -4.99 -0.16
C ARG A 23 -7.87 -6.36 0.21
N GLY A 24 -8.73 -6.94 -0.63
CA GLY A 24 -9.26 -8.29 -0.40
C GLY A 24 -10.77 -8.38 -0.51
N PHE A 25 -11.43 -7.24 -0.77
CA PHE A 25 -12.88 -7.20 -0.81
C PHE A 25 -13.37 -7.73 -2.15
N TYR A 26 -13.93 -8.94 -2.08
CA TYR A 26 -14.69 -9.58 -3.14
C TYR A 26 -16.16 -9.31 -2.86
N ASP A 27 -16.64 -8.11 -3.15
CA ASP A 27 -18.07 -7.85 -3.00
C ASP A 27 -18.68 -7.36 -4.29
N ASN A 28 -19.88 -7.90 -4.53
CA ASN A 28 -20.61 -7.80 -5.79
C ASN A 28 -21.25 -6.41 -5.99
N ASP A 29 -21.23 -5.55 -4.96
CA ASP A 29 -21.82 -4.22 -4.98
C ASP A 29 -21.12 -3.24 -4.02
N ILE A 30 -21.26 -1.93 -4.32
CA ILE A 30 -20.60 -0.83 -3.58
C ILE A 30 -21.10 -0.73 -2.13
N GLN A 31 -22.37 -1.05 -1.85
CA GLN A 31 -22.96 -0.89 -0.51
C GLN A 31 -22.39 -1.93 0.45
N SER A 32 -22.25 -3.17 0.00
CA SER A 32 -21.62 -4.24 0.79
C SER A 32 -20.17 -3.91 1.15
N CYS A 33 -19.41 -3.37 0.20
CA CYS A 33 -18.03 -2.96 0.44
C CYS A 33 -17.94 -1.76 1.40
N LEU A 34 -18.79 -0.74 1.21
CA LEU A 34 -18.90 0.40 2.15
C LEU A 34 -19.17 -0.06 3.58
N LYS A 35 -20.14 -0.95 3.76
CA LYS A 35 -20.50 -1.50 5.07
C LYS A 35 -19.32 -2.21 5.75
N GLN A 36 -18.52 -2.95 4.99
CA GLN A 36 -17.31 -3.60 5.54
C GLN A 36 -16.22 -2.59 5.87
N LEU A 37 -16.06 -1.53 5.08
CA LEU A 37 -15.11 -0.47 5.37
C LEU A 37 -15.50 0.32 6.62
N GLU A 38 -16.79 0.60 6.81
CA GLU A 38 -17.31 1.21 8.03
C GLU A 38 -17.09 0.31 9.25
N GLN A 39 -17.23 -1.02 9.11
CA GLN A 39 -16.92 -1.96 10.20
C GLN A 39 -15.42 -2.01 10.54
N LEU A 40 -14.55 -2.00 9.52
CA LEU A 40 -13.10 -2.09 9.71
C LEU A 40 -12.48 -0.76 10.15
N TYR A 41 -13.06 0.36 9.71
CA TYR A 41 -12.59 1.71 9.97
C TYR A 41 -13.75 2.59 10.47
N PRO A 42 -14.31 2.30 11.66
CA PRO A 42 -15.52 2.97 12.16
C PRO A 42 -15.34 4.48 12.43
N ASN A 43 -14.09 4.94 12.50
CA ASN A 43 -13.75 6.34 12.73
C ASN A 43 -13.28 7.07 11.45
N ALA A 44 -13.36 6.41 10.28
CA ALA A 44 -12.97 7.01 9.03
C ALA A 44 -14.16 7.64 8.31
N ASN A 45 -13.92 8.77 7.65
CA ASN A 45 -14.91 9.41 6.79
C ASN A 45 -14.72 8.97 5.34
N PHE A 46 -15.84 8.69 4.68
CA PHE A 46 -15.88 8.22 3.31
C PHE A 46 -16.75 9.12 2.45
N SER A 47 -16.27 9.45 1.25
CA SER A 47 -17.05 10.12 0.22
C SER A 47 -17.14 9.27 -1.02
N CYS A 48 -18.31 9.23 -1.65
CA CYS A 48 -18.51 8.53 -2.91
C CYS A 48 -18.76 9.50 -4.05
N LYS A 49 -18.16 9.23 -5.22
CA LYS A 49 -18.42 9.95 -6.47
C LYS A 49 -18.55 8.95 -7.61
N ASN A 50 -19.66 9.02 -8.34
CA ASN A 50 -20.04 8.03 -9.35
C ASN A 50 -20.05 6.61 -8.75
N GLU A 51 -19.29 5.70 -9.35
CA GLU A 51 -19.17 4.30 -8.93
C GLU A 51 -17.93 4.05 -8.06
N TYR A 52 -17.46 5.06 -7.32
CA TYR A 52 -16.24 5.00 -6.52
C TYR A 52 -16.46 5.61 -5.13
N CYS A 53 -15.80 5.06 -4.11
CA CYS A 53 -15.82 5.60 -2.75
C CYS A 53 -14.41 5.66 -2.16
N TYR A 54 -14.07 6.80 -1.57
CA TYR A 54 -12.73 7.18 -1.14
C TYR A 54 -12.73 7.52 0.35
N PHE A 55 -11.56 7.41 0.99
CA PHE A 55 -11.34 8.00 2.32
C PHE A 55 -11.08 9.49 2.15
N ASP A 56 -11.84 10.34 2.86
CA ASP A 56 -11.60 11.79 2.84
C ASP A 56 -10.28 12.14 3.54
N GLU A 57 -10.10 11.52 4.70
CA GLU A 57 -8.89 11.59 5.50
C GLU A 57 -8.73 10.27 6.25
N LEU A 58 -7.59 9.60 6.06
CA LEU A 58 -7.25 8.40 6.81
C LEU A 58 -6.01 8.67 7.66
N LYS A 59 -6.21 8.65 8.97
CA LYS A 59 -5.11 8.67 9.94
C LYS A 59 -4.67 7.24 10.15
N ILE A 60 -3.41 6.95 9.81
CA ILE A 60 -2.82 5.64 10.07
C ILE A 60 -1.72 5.76 11.11
N ILE A 61 -1.61 4.72 11.91
CA ILE A 61 -0.53 4.53 12.86
C ILE A 61 0.30 3.36 12.36
N LEU A 62 1.57 3.64 12.06
CA LEU A 62 2.52 2.59 11.69
C LEU A 62 3.07 1.99 12.99
N LYS A 63 2.88 0.68 13.18
CA LYS A 63 3.39 -0.06 14.33
C LYS A 63 4.36 -1.13 13.89
N GLY A 64 5.62 -0.98 14.28
CA GLY A 64 6.69 -1.92 14.00
C GLY A 64 8.01 -1.48 14.62
N THR A 65 9.10 -2.15 14.24
CA THR A 65 10.44 -1.74 14.66
C THR A 65 10.80 -0.38 14.06
N GLU A 66 11.80 0.31 14.62
CA GLU A 66 12.30 1.56 14.04
C GLU A 66 12.69 1.42 12.58
N PHE A 67 13.30 0.29 12.23
CA PHE A 67 13.68 0.00 10.85
C PHE A 67 12.45 -0.16 9.95
N ASP A 68 11.42 -0.88 10.41
CA ASP A 68 10.19 -1.08 9.65
C ASP A 68 9.46 0.24 9.41
N VAL A 69 9.30 1.06 10.44
CA VAL A 69 8.64 2.36 10.36
C VAL A 69 9.37 3.28 9.38
N LYS A 70 10.71 3.34 9.42
CA LYS A 70 11.51 4.09 8.43
C LYS A 70 11.24 3.61 7.00
N VAL A 71 11.28 2.29 6.78
CA VAL A 71 10.99 1.72 5.46
C VAL A 71 9.58 2.09 5.00
N TRP A 72 8.55 1.86 5.81
CA TRP A 72 7.16 2.15 5.45
C TRP A 72 6.93 3.64 5.21
N THR A 73 7.58 4.51 5.98
CA THR A 73 7.56 5.96 5.76
C THR A 73 8.16 6.36 4.42
N GLU A 74 9.23 5.70 3.95
CA GLU A 74 9.73 5.90 2.58
C GLU A 74 8.77 5.37 1.52
N LEU A 75 8.10 4.23 1.76
CA LEU A 75 7.11 3.70 0.81
C LEU A 75 5.99 4.71 0.54
N LEU A 76 5.54 5.43 1.57
CA LEU A 76 4.50 6.45 1.46
C LEU A 76 4.86 7.63 0.56
N LYS A 77 6.15 7.83 0.25
CA LYS A 77 6.61 8.88 -0.66
C LYS A 77 6.54 8.47 -2.13
N ILE A 78 6.42 7.17 -2.43
CA ILE A 78 6.36 6.66 -3.81
C ILE A 78 5.03 7.08 -4.41
N LYS A 79 5.05 7.81 -5.53
CA LYS A 79 3.82 8.29 -6.19
C LYS A 79 3.10 7.16 -6.92
N ARG A 80 1.80 7.35 -7.15
CA ARG A 80 1.01 6.48 -8.01
C ARG A 80 1.65 6.41 -9.40
N GLY A 81 1.75 5.20 -9.96
CA GLY A 81 2.31 4.97 -11.28
C GLY A 81 3.85 4.90 -11.32
N GLU A 82 4.52 5.11 -10.19
CA GLU A 82 5.97 4.96 -10.07
C GLU A 82 6.33 3.64 -9.38
N THR A 83 7.48 3.08 -9.79
CA THR A 83 8.09 1.94 -9.09
C THR A 83 9.52 2.28 -8.68
N VAL A 84 9.94 1.69 -7.57
CA VAL A 84 11.30 1.82 -7.02
C VAL A 84 11.85 0.43 -6.70
N SER A 85 13.17 0.31 -6.65
CA SER A 85 13.81 -0.93 -6.25
C SER A 85 13.97 -1.02 -4.72
N TYR A 86 14.10 -2.24 -4.19
CA TYR A 86 14.47 -2.44 -2.79
C TYR A 86 15.79 -1.73 -2.42
N ASN A 87 16.70 -1.59 -3.39
CA ASN A 87 17.94 -0.86 -3.21
C ASN A 87 17.72 0.65 -3.11
N ASP A 88 16.79 1.21 -3.88
CA ASP A 88 16.47 2.64 -3.81
C ASP A 88 15.93 3.00 -2.42
N ILE A 89 15.09 2.14 -1.83
CA ILE A 89 14.61 2.32 -0.46
C ILE A 89 15.76 2.18 0.55
N ALA A 90 16.64 1.19 0.39
CA ALA A 90 17.81 1.02 1.27
C ALA A 90 18.73 2.25 1.27
N ILE A 91 18.93 2.88 0.11
CA ILE A 91 19.66 4.14 -0.02
C ILE A 91 18.90 5.28 0.66
N ALA A 92 17.59 5.40 0.41
CA ALA A 92 16.76 6.48 0.96
C ALA A 92 16.71 6.49 2.50
N ILE A 93 16.72 5.31 3.14
CA ILE A 93 16.78 5.20 4.61
C ILE A 93 18.21 5.33 5.18
N GLY A 94 19.21 5.62 4.34
CA GLY A 94 20.60 5.80 4.76
C GLY A 94 21.34 4.50 5.09
N ASN A 95 20.85 3.34 4.64
CA ASN A 95 21.50 2.05 4.85
C ASN A 95 21.58 1.21 3.56
N PRO A 96 22.46 1.56 2.60
CA PRO A 96 22.53 0.91 1.30
C PRO A 96 22.77 -0.62 1.35
N LYS A 97 23.35 -1.13 2.43
CA LYS A 97 23.62 -2.57 2.62
C LYS A 97 22.42 -3.36 3.11
N SER A 98 21.31 -2.72 3.49
CA SER A 98 20.16 -3.37 4.11
C SER A 98 19.08 -3.84 3.13
N VAL A 99 19.40 -4.07 1.84
CA VAL A 99 18.41 -4.43 0.80
C VAL A 99 17.53 -5.62 1.20
N ARG A 100 18.12 -6.69 1.76
CA ARG A 100 17.35 -7.87 2.22
C ARG A 100 16.45 -7.55 3.42
N ALA A 101 16.93 -6.74 4.35
CA ALA A 101 16.13 -6.31 5.51
C ALA A 101 14.97 -5.41 5.07
N VAL A 102 15.17 -4.54 4.08
CA VAL A 102 14.10 -3.77 3.43
C VAL A 102 13.06 -4.70 2.83
N GLY A 103 13.47 -5.73 2.07
CA GLY A 103 12.55 -6.72 1.52
C GLY A 103 11.66 -7.38 2.59
N ASN A 104 12.24 -7.74 3.73
CA ASN A 104 11.51 -8.30 4.85
C ASN A 104 10.54 -7.26 5.49
N ALA A 105 10.97 -6.01 5.65
CA ALA A 105 10.12 -4.93 6.18
C ALA A 105 8.95 -4.60 5.26
N VAL A 106 9.18 -4.56 3.94
CA VAL A 106 8.15 -4.41 2.91
C VAL A 106 7.13 -5.56 3.00
N GLY A 107 7.60 -6.79 3.21
CA GLY A 107 6.73 -7.97 3.36
C GLY A 107 5.88 -7.98 4.64
N ARG A 108 6.34 -7.34 5.72
CA ARG A 108 5.61 -7.19 6.99
C ARG A 108 4.54 -6.08 6.98
N ASN A 109 4.38 -5.36 5.87
CA ASN A 109 3.34 -4.34 5.76
C ASN A 109 1.93 -4.99 5.83
N ASN A 110 1.18 -4.65 6.87
CA ASN A 110 -0.16 -5.19 7.12
C ASN A 110 -1.30 -4.33 6.55
N ILE A 111 -0.98 -3.16 5.97
CA ILE A 111 -1.96 -2.25 5.36
C ILE A 111 -1.60 -2.00 3.90
N SER A 112 -1.53 -3.09 3.12
CA SER A 112 -1.30 -3.08 1.68
C SER A 112 -2.23 -2.10 0.95
N TYR A 113 -1.75 -1.57 -0.18
CA TYR A 113 -2.35 -0.48 -0.97
C TYR A 113 -2.29 0.91 -0.29
N ILE A 114 -2.63 1.02 1.00
CA ILE A 114 -2.48 2.29 1.75
C ILE A 114 -0.99 2.62 1.92
N VAL A 115 -0.24 1.68 2.49
CA VAL A 115 1.23 1.69 2.40
C VAL A 115 1.58 0.93 1.11
N PRO A 116 2.15 1.59 0.09
CA PRO A 116 2.19 1.06 -1.28
C PRO A 116 3.38 0.10 -1.49
N CYS A 117 3.43 -0.99 -0.71
CA CYS A 117 4.46 -2.03 -0.81
C CYS A 117 4.50 -2.72 -2.19
N HIS A 118 3.40 -2.67 -2.96
CA HIS A 118 3.33 -3.20 -4.33
C HIS A 118 4.18 -2.40 -5.33
N ARG A 119 4.55 -1.15 -5.02
CA ARG A 119 5.39 -0.30 -5.88
C ARG A 119 6.89 -0.59 -5.76
N VAL A 120 7.30 -1.48 -4.84
CA VAL A 120 8.70 -1.91 -4.69
C VAL A 120 8.95 -3.17 -5.49
N ILE A 121 9.92 -3.15 -6.39
CA ILE A 121 10.26 -4.28 -7.28
C ILE A 121 11.76 -4.59 -7.27
N SER A 122 12.18 -5.69 -7.91
CA SER A 122 13.59 -5.94 -8.16
C SER A 122 14.16 -4.90 -9.13
N LYS A 123 15.46 -4.63 -9.02
CA LYS A 123 16.19 -3.81 -10.01
C LYS A 123 16.18 -4.41 -11.43
N SER A 124 15.94 -5.71 -11.54
CA SER A 124 15.79 -6.43 -12.81
C SER A 124 14.40 -6.30 -13.45
N GLY A 125 13.48 -5.52 -12.86
CA GLY A 125 12.07 -5.48 -13.26
C GLY A 125 11.23 -6.65 -12.74
N CYS A 126 11.86 -7.68 -12.17
CA CYS A 126 11.14 -8.81 -11.58
C CYS A 126 10.31 -8.35 -10.37
N LEU A 127 9.05 -8.78 -10.32
CA LEU A 127 8.11 -8.36 -9.28
C LEU A 127 8.45 -8.92 -7.89
N GLY A 128 9.22 -10.01 -7.80
CA GLY A 128 9.60 -10.64 -6.53
C GLY A 128 8.39 -11.15 -5.74
N GLY A 129 8.59 -11.52 -4.47
CA GLY A 129 7.49 -11.94 -3.59
C GLY A 129 6.57 -10.79 -3.20
N PHE A 130 5.29 -11.11 -2.96
CA PHE A 130 4.30 -10.17 -2.40
C PHE A 130 3.44 -10.92 -1.38
N SER A 131 3.33 -10.39 -0.16
CA SER A 131 2.61 -11.04 0.95
C SER A 131 1.14 -11.30 0.62
N SER A 132 0.52 -10.45 -0.20
CA SER A 132 -0.86 -10.61 -0.66
C SER A 132 -0.99 -11.28 -2.04
N GLY A 133 0.08 -11.90 -2.55
CA GLY A 133 0.09 -12.66 -3.81
C GLY A 133 0.48 -11.85 -5.06
N ILE A 134 1.26 -12.47 -5.96
CA ILE A 134 1.84 -11.81 -7.15
C ILE A 134 0.79 -11.25 -8.11
N HIS A 135 -0.32 -11.98 -8.29
CA HIS A 135 -1.44 -11.57 -9.15
C HIS A 135 -2.04 -10.24 -8.68
N ARG A 136 -2.16 -10.09 -7.37
CA ARG A 136 -2.68 -8.87 -6.76
C ARG A 136 -1.75 -7.69 -7.03
N LYS A 137 -0.44 -7.88 -6.83
CA LYS A 137 0.60 -6.88 -7.11
C LYS A 137 0.54 -6.41 -8.57
N LEU A 138 0.45 -7.36 -9.51
CA LEU A 138 0.28 -7.08 -10.94
C LEU A 138 -0.96 -6.23 -11.22
N LYS A 139 -2.12 -6.62 -10.70
CA LYS A 139 -3.35 -5.83 -10.86
C LYS A 139 -3.20 -4.41 -10.30
N MET A 140 -2.59 -4.24 -9.12
CA MET A 140 -2.39 -2.89 -8.54
C MET A 140 -1.51 -2.04 -9.46
N LEU A 141 -0.40 -2.60 -9.93
CA LEU A 141 0.54 -1.91 -10.81
C LEU A 141 -0.12 -1.53 -12.14
N ASN A 142 -0.87 -2.45 -12.75
CA ASN A 142 -1.60 -2.17 -13.99
C ASN A 142 -2.66 -1.09 -13.80
N TYR A 143 -3.42 -1.15 -12.71
CA TYR A 143 -4.41 -0.14 -12.38
C TYR A 143 -3.81 1.25 -12.17
N GLU A 144 -2.59 1.30 -11.63
CA GLU A 144 -1.83 2.53 -11.47
C GLU A 144 -1.10 2.99 -12.75
N GLU A 145 -1.18 2.21 -13.83
CA GLU A 145 -0.39 2.41 -15.06
C GLU A 145 1.11 2.52 -14.73
N ALA A 146 1.58 1.65 -13.84
CA ALA A 146 2.90 1.76 -13.25
C ALA A 146 4.03 1.52 -14.25
N ARG A 147 5.02 2.41 -14.25
CA ARG A 147 6.24 2.26 -15.04
C ARG A 147 7.15 1.24 -14.36
N ILE A 148 7.29 0.06 -14.96
CA ILE A 148 8.26 -0.95 -14.55
C ILE A 148 9.59 -0.62 -15.21
N LYS A 149 10.64 -0.50 -14.39
CA LYS A 149 12.03 -0.26 -14.84
C LYS A 149 12.72 -1.55 -15.26
#